data_AF-A0A379WW49-F1
#
_entry.id   AF-A0A379WW49-F1
#
_cell.length_a   1.000
_cell.length_b   1.000
_cell.length_c   1.000
_cell.angle_alpha   90.00
_cell.angle_beta   90.00
_cell.angle_gamma   90.00
#
_symmetry.space_group_name_H-M   'P 1'
#
loop_
_entity.id
_entity.type
_entity.pdbx_description
1 polymer ?
#
loop_
_entity_poly.entity_id
_entity_poly.type
_entity_poly.pdbx_seq_one_letter_code
_entity_poly.pdbx_strand_id
1 'polypeptide(L)' 'MNFTARRSPKRAFLRILDASAHRGEASLEVMCHPAFVDNIIRQSAYCYPRLTELEVLTSASLKAAIAERGYRPGSFLDI' A
#
# COMPACT_ATOMS: atom_id res chain seq x y z
N MET A 1 -5.70 7.96 0.74
CA MET A 1 -5.45 7.72 2.19
C MET A 1 -3.96 7.37 2.36
N ASN A 2 -3.21 8.02 3.26
CA ASN A 2 -1.73 7.88 3.31
C ASN A 2 -1.27 6.68 4.13
N PHE A 3 -0.38 5.90 3.54
CA PHE A 3 0.43 4.91 4.23
C PHE A 3 1.44 5.63 5.15
N THR A 4 1.30 5.53 6.48
CA THR A 4 2.23 6.16 7.43
C THR A 4 2.74 5.16 8.46
N ALA A 5 4.04 5.21 8.72
CA ALA A 5 4.88 4.31 9.51
C ALA A 5 4.46 4.01 10.97
N ARG A 6 3.35 4.54 11.48
CA ARG A 6 2.90 4.32 12.88
C ARG A 6 2.14 3.01 13.10
N ARG A 7 1.85 2.23 12.05
CA ARG A 7 1.16 0.91 12.14
C ARG A 7 1.80 -0.09 11.19
N SER A 8 1.66 -1.39 11.49
CA SER A 8 2.05 -2.48 10.58
C SER A 8 1.49 -2.23 9.18
N PRO A 9 2.35 -2.09 8.15
CA PRO A 9 1.86 -1.68 6.84
C PRO A 9 0.91 -2.67 6.19
N LYS A 10 1.17 -3.96 6.33
CA LYS A 10 0.24 -4.96 5.83
C LYS A 10 -1.16 -4.83 6.45
N ARG A 11 -1.25 -4.68 7.77
CA ARG A 11 -2.56 -4.56 8.48
C ARG A 11 -3.30 -3.28 8.11
N ALA A 12 -2.58 -2.16 7.98
CA ALA A 12 -3.20 -0.92 7.59
C ALA A 12 -3.73 -0.97 6.15
N PHE A 13 -3.04 -1.65 5.23
CA PHE A 13 -3.49 -1.84 3.85
C PHE A 13 -4.78 -2.66 3.79
N LEU A 14 -4.81 -3.83 4.45
CA LEU A 14 -5.99 -4.70 4.45
C LEU A 14 -7.22 -4.01 5.04
N ARG A 15 -7.06 -3.24 6.12
CA ARG A 15 -8.16 -2.47 6.71
C ARG A 15 -8.73 -1.43 5.75
N ILE A 16 -7.89 -0.80 4.92
CA ILE A 16 -8.37 0.17 3.92
C ILE A 16 -9.21 -0.55 2.86
N LEU A 17 -8.75 -1.71 2.37
CA LEU A 17 -9.52 -2.53 1.43
C LEU A 17 -10.86 -2.99 2.01
N ASP A 18 -10.86 -3.47 3.26
CA ASP A 18 -12.07 -3.90 3.96
C ASP A 18 -13.07 -2.74 4.09
N ALA A 19 -12.57 -1.54 4.42
CA ALA A 19 -13.41 -0.34 4.54
C ALA A 19 -13.98 0.12 3.18
N SER A 20 -13.19 0.04 2.11
CA SER A 20 -13.65 0.32 0.73
C SER A 20 -14.73 -0.67 0.29
N ALA A 21 -14.51 -1.97 0.54
CA ALA A 21 -15.47 -3.02 0.22
C ALA A 21 -16.79 -2.83 0.99
N HIS A 22 -16.72 -2.48 2.28
CA HIS A 22 -17.89 -2.19 3.08
C HIS A 22 -18.71 -1.01 2.53
N ARG A 23 -18.04 0.02 1.99
CA ARG A 23 -18.70 1.18 1.36
C ARG A 23 -19.22 0.91 -0.06
N GLY A 24 -18.89 -0.25 -0.65
CA GLY A 24 -19.28 -0.58 -2.02
C GLY A 24 -18.58 0.28 -3.08
N GLU A 25 -17.36 0.77 -2.80
CA GLU A 25 -16.58 1.56 -3.74
C GLU A 25 -16.15 0.71 -4.95
N ALA A 26 -16.33 1.24 -6.16
CA ALA A 26 -15.95 0.54 -7.40
C ALA A 26 -14.42 0.55 -7.65
N SER A 27 -13.73 1.56 -7.14
CA SER A 27 -12.29 1.71 -7.22
C SER A 27 -11.76 2.44 -5.97
N LEU A 28 -10.48 2.22 -5.66
CA LEU A 28 -9.81 2.81 -4.51
C LEU A 28 -8.35 3.11 -4.87
N GLU A 29 -7.91 4.33 -4.56
CA GLU A 29 -6.51 4.74 -4.67
C GLU A 29 -5.84 4.78 -3.28
N VAL A 30 -4.69 4.11 -3.15
CA VAL A 30 -3.87 4.09 -1.93
C VAL A 30 -2.49 4.67 -2.24
N MET A 31 -2.14 5.77 -1.58
CA MET A 31 -0.83 6.41 -1.74
C MET A 31 0.21 5.69 -0.90
N CYS A 32 1.33 5.33 -1.52
CA CYS A 32 2.50 4.71 -0.88
C CYS A 32 3.79 5.37 -1.37
N HIS A 33 4.90 5.09 -0.69
CA HIS A 33 6.21 5.69 -0.91
C HIS A 33 7.36 4.65 -0.95
N PRO A 34 7.22 3.48 -1.59
CA PRO A 34 8.28 2.47 -1.62
C PRO A 34 9.54 3.01 -2.31
N ALA A 35 10.71 2.74 -1.73
CA ALA A 35 12.00 3.11 -2.29
C ALA A 35 13.14 2.32 -1.64
N PHE A 36 14.24 2.13 -2.37
CA PHE A 36 15.53 1.77 -1.78
C PHE A 36 16.17 3.00 -1.12
N VAL A 37 17.13 2.76 -0.22
CA VAL A 37 17.86 3.83 0.47
C VAL A 37 19.07 4.24 -0.37
N ASP A 38 19.15 5.52 -0.69
CA ASP A 38 20.30 6.16 -1.31
C ASP A 38 20.68 7.45 -0.56
N ASN A 39 21.65 8.20 -1.08
CA ASN A 39 22.14 9.43 -0.46
C ASN A 39 21.12 10.57 -0.44
N ILE A 40 20.13 10.55 -1.34
CA ILE A 40 19.08 11.55 -1.46
C ILE A 40 17.95 11.20 -0.47
N ILE A 41 17.44 9.98 -0.53
CA ILE A 41 16.37 9.47 0.33
C ILE A 41 16.78 9.46 1.80
N ARG A 42 18.06 9.26 2.11
CA ARG A 42 18.58 9.35 3.49
C ARG A 42 18.40 10.72 4.14
N GLN A 43 18.16 11.78 3.35
CA GLN A 43 17.83 13.11 3.85
C GLN A 43 16.35 13.24 4.27
N SER A 44 15.50 12.28 3.88
CA SER A 44 14.08 12.27 4.23
C SER A 44 13.87 11.75 5.65
N ALA A 45 13.02 12.43 6.42
CA ALA A 45 12.50 11.90 7.70
C ALA A 45 11.72 10.58 7.53
N TYR A 46 11.27 10.28 6.30
CA TYR A 46 10.61 9.05 5.92
C TYR A 46 11.53 8.18 5.06
N CYS A 47 12.80 8.01 5.45
CA CYS A 47 13.78 7.20 4.73
C CYS A 47 13.50 5.70 4.92
N TYR A 48 13.79 5.17 6.12
CA TYR A 48 13.73 3.73 6.40
C TYR A 48 12.34 3.09 6.28
N PRO A 49 11.22 3.76 6.63
CA PRO A 49 9.89 3.16 6.44
C PRO A 49 9.57 2.75 4.99
N ARG A 50 10.23 3.34 4.00
CA ARG A 50 10.05 3.02 2.57
C ARG A 50 10.49 1.62 2.21
N LEU A 51 11.49 1.07 2.91
CA LEU A 51 11.91 -0.31 2.74
C LEU A 51 10.81 -1.28 3.21
N THR A 52 10.18 -0.98 4.34
CA THR A 52 9.05 -1.79 4.84
C THR A 52 7.84 -1.68 3.92
N GLU A 53 7.55 -0.50 3.36
CA GLU A 53 6.50 -0.37 2.35
C GLU A 53 6.81 -1.18 1.10
N LEU A 54 8.05 -1.14 0.61
CA LEU A 54 8.49 -1.93 -0.54
C LEU A 54 8.32 -3.43 -0.29
N GLU A 55 8.76 -3.93 0.87
CA GLU A 55 8.62 -5.34 1.25
C GLU A 55 7.15 -5.77 1.28
N VAL A 56 6.28 -4.95 1.89
CA VAL A 56 4.85 -5.29 2.01
C VAL A 56 4.15 -5.26 0.65
N LEU A 57 4.38 -4.21 -0.15
CA LEU A 57 3.75 -4.02 -1.46
C LEU A 57 4.17 -5.06 -2.50
N THR A 58 5.36 -5.64 -2.33
CA THR A 58 5.86 -6.72 -3.21
C THR A 58 5.60 -8.12 -2.66
N SER A 59 5.00 -8.24 -1.46
CA SER A 59 4.75 -9.55 -0.85
C SER A 59 3.65 -10.34 -1.58
N ALA A 60 3.92 -11.62 -1.83
CA ALA A 60 2.93 -12.55 -2.40
C ALA A 60 1.66 -12.63 -1.54
N SER A 61 1.83 -12.55 -0.22
CA SER A 61 0.72 -12.59 0.74
C SER A 61 -0.23 -11.40 0.63
N LEU A 62 0.27 -10.20 0.31
CA LEU A 62 -0.59 -9.04 0.08
C LEU A 62 -1.34 -9.18 -1.23
N LYS A 63 -0.67 -9.64 -2.29
CA LYS A 63 -1.29 -9.90 -3.60
C LYS A 63 -2.45 -10.89 -3.48
N ALA A 64 -2.27 -11.99 -2.75
CA ALA A 64 -3.33 -12.96 -2.48
C ALA A 64 -4.51 -12.32 -1.74
N ALA A 65 -4.22 -11.57 -0.66
CA ALA A 65 -5.26 -10.93 0.15
C ALA A 65 -6.06 -9.85 -0.60
N ILE A 66 -5.46 -9.16 -1.57
CA ILE A 66 -6.15 -8.23 -2.48
C ILE A 66 -7.14 -9.00 -3.37
N ALA A 67 -6.68 -10.09 -4.00
CA ALA A 67 -7.50 -10.90 -4.89
C ALA A 67 -8.67 -11.59 -4.17
N GLU A 68 -8.46 -12.10 -2.95
CA GLU A 68 -9.51 -12.68 -2.09
C GLU A 68 -10.67 -11.71 -1.80
N ARG A 69 -10.39 -10.40 -1.84
CA ARG A 69 -11.39 -9.34 -1.64
C ARG A 69 -12.05 -8.87 -2.93
N GLY A 70 -11.74 -9.51 -4.07
CA GLY A 70 -12.27 -9.14 -5.38
C GLY A 70 -11.60 -7.91 -6.01
N TYR A 71 -10.53 -7.39 -5.42
CA TYR A 71 -9.76 -6.29 -6.01
C TYR A 71 -8.69 -6.82 -6.96
N ARG A 72 -8.34 -5.99 -7.94
CA ARG A 72 -7.15 -6.15 -8.78
C ARG A 72 -6.37 -4.84 -8.82
N PRO A 73 -5.03 -4.87 -8.76
CA PRO A 73 -4.23 -3.68 -9.06
C PRO A 73 -4.53 -3.19 -10.48
N GLY A 74 -4.70 -1.88 -10.63
CA GLY A 74 -4.95 -1.21 -11.91
C GLY A 74 -4.24 0.13 -11.97
N SER A 75 -4.36 0.79 -13.12
CA SER A 75 -3.88 2.14 -13.38
C SER A 75 -5.06 3.10 -13.51
N PHE A 76 -4.79 4.41 -13.58
CA PHE A 76 -5.83 5.40 -13.87
C PHE A 76 -6.52 5.23 -15.24
N LEU A 77 -5.97 4.40 -16.12
CA LEU A 77 -6.58 4.08 -17.41
C LEU A 77 -7.69 3.01 -17.31
N ASP A 78 -7.80 2.32 -16.16
CA ASP A 78 -8.73 1.22 -15.93
C ASP A 78 -10.01 1.65 -15.19
N ILE A 79 -10.21 2.96 -15.02
CA ILE A 79 -11.29 3.58 -14.23
C ILE A 79 -12.32 4.26 -15.13
#